data_AF-A0A2P5HEP1-F1
#
_entry.id   AF-A0A2P5HEP1-F1
#
_cell.length_a   1.000
_cell.length_b   1.000
_cell.length_c   1.000
_cell.angle_alpha   90.00
_cell.angle_beta   90.00
_cell.angle_gamma   90.00
#
_symmetry.space_group_name_H-M   'P 1'
#
loop_
_entity.id
_entity.type
_entity.pdbx_description
1 polymer ?
#
loop_
_entity_poly.entity_id
_entity_poly.type
_entity_poly.pdbx_seq_one_letter_code
_entity_poly.pdbx_strand_id
1 'polypeptide(L)'
;MERNQPAAAASLLDQEGKIIAEILTSYRDLVNFATEPITNKTSTGQASYNSMAMDLETQTLIKSVENLLSLTRRIRELWITGPLRKPGEGDRTEETIGSEVQQVVAILNQLRSNKRRQLVSEGGGYGQFEVGDLARPPQPNMAGAPGPASTPAPMSGGTAPQAGEMA
;
A
#
# COMPACT_ATOMS: atom_id res chain seq x y z
N MET A 1 4.29 25.53 -2.94
CA MET A 1 2.81 25.47 -2.85
C MET A 1 2.42 24.51 -1.72
N GLU A 2 2.54 24.97 -0.47
CA GLU A 2 2.22 24.28 0.79
C GLU A 2 0.92 24.82 1.37
N ARG A 3 -0.25 24.39 0.86
CA ARG A 3 -1.51 24.99 1.33
C ARG A 3 -2.68 24.03 1.54
N ASN A 4 -2.47 22.71 1.49
CA ASN A 4 -3.59 21.74 1.52
C ASN A 4 -3.59 20.70 2.66
N GLN A 5 -2.52 20.60 3.46
CA GLN A 5 -2.54 19.76 4.68
C GLN A 5 -3.44 20.32 5.81
N PRO A 6 -3.44 21.64 6.12
CA PRO A 6 -4.41 22.16 7.09
C PRO A 6 -5.85 22.06 6.58
N ALA A 7 -6.07 22.07 5.27
CA ALA A 7 -7.40 21.93 4.68
C ALA A 7 -7.99 20.52 4.85
N ALA A 8 -7.17 19.47 4.75
CA ALA A 8 -7.64 18.10 4.97
C ALA A 8 -7.93 17.81 6.46
N ALA A 9 -7.10 18.29 7.39
CA ALA A 9 -7.36 18.17 8.83
C ALA A 9 -8.56 19.03 9.27
N ALA A 10 -8.67 20.25 8.75
CA ALA A 10 -9.85 21.10 8.95
C ALA A 10 -11.12 20.45 8.38
N SER A 11 -11.03 19.76 7.23
CA SER A 11 -12.15 19.03 6.64
C SER A 11 -12.60 17.83 7.48
N LEU A 12 -11.69 17.15 8.19
CA LEU A 12 -12.07 16.04 9.09
C LEU A 12 -12.77 16.56 10.34
N LEU A 13 -12.28 17.66 10.91
CA LEU A 13 -12.86 18.28 12.10
C LEU A 13 -14.21 18.95 11.81
N ASP A 14 -14.37 19.54 10.63
CA ASP A 14 -15.66 20.02 10.13
C ASP A 14 -16.66 18.86 9.91
N GLN A 15 -16.18 17.74 9.36
CA GLN A 15 -16.98 16.54 9.17
C GLN A 15 -17.40 15.91 10.52
N GLU A 16 -16.51 15.87 11.51
CA GLU A 16 -16.83 15.48 12.89
C GLU A 16 -17.90 16.38 13.49
N GLY A 17 -17.71 17.70 13.42
CA GLY A 17 -18.67 18.68 13.95
C GLY A 17 -20.05 18.54 13.31
N LYS A 18 -20.10 18.28 12.00
CA LYS A 18 -21.34 18.01 11.27
C LYS A 18 -22.02 16.72 11.75
N ILE A 19 -21.28 15.63 11.91
CA ILE A 19 -21.84 14.35 12.36
C ILE A 19 -22.37 14.46 13.80
N ILE A 20 -21.65 15.13 14.69
CA ILE A 20 -22.10 15.36 16.07
C ILE A 20 -23.37 16.22 16.09
N ALA A 21 -23.42 17.28 15.29
CA ALA A 21 -24.61 18.11 15.17
C ALA A 21 -25.82 17.31 14.64
N GLU A 22 -25.59 16.42 13.67
CA GLU A 22 -26.61 15.52 13.12
C GLU A 22 -27.14 14.54 14.18
N ILE A 23 -26.26 13.90 14.97
CA ILE A 23 -26.62 13.03 16.10
C ILE A 23 -27.46 13.77 17.15
N LEU A 24 -27.04 14.98 17.53
CA LEU A 24 -27.73 15.75 18.56
C LEU A 24 -29.09 16.26 18.07
N THR A 25 -29.18 16.66 16.80
CA THR A 25 -30.43 17.10 16.18
C THR A 25 -31.40 15.93 16.08
N SER A 26 -30.94 14.76 15.61
CA SER A 26 -31.80 13.60 15.48
C SER A 26 -32.31 13.10 16.83
N TYR A 27 -31.44 13.07 17.84
CA TYR A 27 -31.84 12.68 19.19
C TYR A 27 -32.87 13.66 19.78
N ARG A 28 -32.68 14.97 19.58
CA ARG A 28 -33.64 15.98 20.01
C ARG A 28 -34.99 15.78 19.33
N ASP A 29 -35.01 15.56 18.02
CA ASP A 29 -36.24 15.41 17.25
C ASP A 29 -36.98 14.12 17.63
N LEU A 30 -36.25 13.03 17.88
CA LEU A 30 -36.81 11.79 18.41
C LEU A 30 -37.49 12.00 19.78
N VAL A 31 -36.86 12.75 20.69
CA VAL A 31 -37.46 13.08 22.00
C VAL A 31 -38.68 13.98 21.83
N ASN A 32 -38.68 14.91 20.88
CA ASN A 32 -39.85 15.76 20.59
C ASN A 32 -41.04 14.91 20.11
N PHE A 33 -40.80 13.98 19.18
CA PHE A 33 -41.83 13.04 18.73
C PHE A 33 -42.32 12.14 19.89
N ALA A 34 -41.42 11.67 20.76
CA ALA A 34 -41.78 10.83 21.91
C ALA A 34 -42.58 11.54 23.01
N THR A 35 -42.38 12.84 23.16
CA THR A 35 -43.02 13.63 24.22
C THR A 35 -44.22 14.43 23.72
N GLU A 36 -44.60 14.28 22.45
CA GLU A 36 -45.72 15.01 21.86
C GLU A 36 -47.03 14.66 22.61
N PRO A 37 -47.72 15.66 23.20
CA PRO A 37 -48.85 15.39 24.06
C PRO A 37 -50.03 14.84 23.26
N ILE A 38 -50.45 13.62 23.60
CA ILE A 38 -51.67 13.02 23.05
C ILE A 38 -52.87 13.74 23.68
N THR A 39 -53.41 14.74 22.99
CA THR A 39 -54.62 15.44 23.38
C THR A 39 -55.85 14.71 22.83
N ASN A 40 -57.04 14.95 23.38
CA ASN A 40 -58.32 14.40 22.88
C ASN A 40 -58.67 14.82 21.42
N LYS A 41 -57.85 15.67 20.80
CA LYS A 41 -57.93 16.10 19.40
C LYS A 41 -56.93 15.38 18.48
N THR A 42 -56.06 14.54 19.02
CA THR A 42 -55.06 13.80 18.24
C THR A 42 -55.77 12.70 17.46
N SER A 43 -55.85 12.88 16.14
CA SER A 43 -56.37 11.88 15.22
C SER A 43 -55.43 10.67 15.14
N THR A 44 -55.97 9.47 14.89
CA THR A 44 -55.18 8.24 14.64
C THR A 44 -54.09 8.46 13.58
N GLY A 45 -54.35 9.31 12.57
CA GLY A 45 -53.36 9.66 11.55
C GLY A 45 -52.14 10.43 12.09
N GLN A 46 -52.31 11.25 13.13
CA GLN A 46 -51.20 11.96 13.77
C GLN A 46 -50.34 11.01 14.62
N ALA A 47 -50.97 10.05 15.31
CA ALA A 47 -50.23 9.02 16.04
C ALA A 47 -49.39 8.13 15.09
N SER A 48 -49.96 7.74 13.93
CA SER A 48 -49.23 6.98 12.92
C SER A 48 -48.10 7.79 12.28
N TYR A 49 -48.32 9.09 12.02
CA TYR A 49 -47.26 9.97 11.52
C TYR A 49 -46.10 10.08 12.51
N ASN A 50 -46.40 10.28 13.79
CA ASN A 50 -45.39 10.36 14.83
C ASN A 50 -44.60 9.05 14.95
N SER A 51 -45.25 7.87 14.91
CA SER A 51 -44.53 6.59 14.90
C SER A 51 -43.61 6.42 13.68
N MET A 52 -44.03 6.87 12.49
CA MET A 52 -43.18 6.82 11.29
C MET A 52 -42.01 7.81 11.39
N ALA A 53 -42.24 8.99 11.96
CA ALA A 53 -41.21 9.99 12.18
C ALA A 53 -40.16 9.48 13.18
N MET A 54 -40.56 8.82 14.26
CA MET A 54 -39.64 8.16 15.19
C MET A 54 -38.76 7.10 14.52
N ASP A 55 -39.34 6.26 13.65
CA ASP A 55 -38.60 5.22 12.94
C ASP A 55 -37.55 5.83 11.99
N LEU A 56 -37.93 6.88 11.26
CA LEU A 56 -37.02 7.61 10.37
C LEU A 56 -35.90 8.31 11.14
N GLU A 57 -36.21 8.91 12.28
CA GLU A 57 -35.22 9.60 13.10
C GLU A 57 -34.24 8.62 13.75
N THR A 58 -34.72 7.43 14.13
CA THR A 58 -33.88 6.34 14.64
C THR A 58 -32.93 5.83 13.55
N GLN A 59 -33.40 5.67 12.31
CA GLN A 59 -32.54 5.29 11.18
C GLN A 59 -31.49 6.37 10.88
N THR A 60 -31.88 7.63 10.95
CA THR A 60 -30.97 8.78 10.78
C THR A 60 -29.89 8.78 11.87
N LEU A 61 -30.27 8.52 13.12
CA LEU A 61 -29.33 8.35 14.23
C LEU A 61 -28.35 7.20 13.98
N ILE A 62 -28.83 6.02 13.59
CA ILE A 62 -27.96 4.87 13.28
C ILE A 62 -26.95 5.25 12.18
N LYS A 63 -27.42 5.85 11.09
CA LYS A 63 -26.56 6.28 9.98
C LYS A 63 -25.52 7.32 10.42
N SER A 64 -25.88 8.25 11.28
CA SER A 64 -24.94 9.25 11.81
C SER A 64 -23.84 8.62 12.67
N VAL A 65 -24.16 7.58 13.44
CA VAL A 65 -23.17 6.80 14.21
C VAL A 65 -22.28 5.95 13.30
N GLU A 66 -22.82 5.35 12.24
CA GLU A 66 -22.04 4.66 11.21
C GLU A 66 -21.06 5.60 10.50
N ASN A 67 -21.50 6.83 10.21
CA ASN A 67 -20.63 7.88 9.65
C ASN A 67 -19.50 8.24 10.61
N LEU A 68 -19.77 8.31 11.93
CA LEU A 68 -18.73 8.52 12.95
C LEU A 68 -17.73 7.36 12.94
N LEU A 69 -18.19 6.12 12.91
CA LEU A 69 -17.31 4.95 12.87
C LEU A 69 -16.44 4.95 11.59
N SER A 70 -17.02 5.29 10.45
CA SER A 70 -16.30 5.46 9.19
C SER A 70 -15.21 6.54 9.28
N LEU A 71 -15.51 7.67 9.91
CA LEU A 71 -14.53 8.73 10.16
C LEU A 71 -13.38 8.23 11.05
N THR A 72 -13.66 7.52 12.13
CA THR A 72 -12.60 6.98 13.01
C THR A 72 -11.74 5.94 12.29
N ARG A 73 -12.32 5.14 11.39
CA ARG A 73 -11.57 4.22 10.54
C ARG A 73 -10.65 4.98 9.60
N ARG A 74 -11.14 6.03 8.95
CA ARG A 74 -10.34 6.88 8.07
C ARG A 74 -9.19 7.58 8.81
N ILE A 75 -9.44 8.05 10.03
CA ILE A 75 -8.38 8.59 10.89
C ILE A 75 -7.33 7.52 11.18
N ARG A 76 -7.72 6.30 11.57
CA ARG A 76 -6.77 5.19 11.79
C ARG A 76 -5.99 4.80 10.53
N GLU A 77 -6.64 4.78 9.37
CA GLU A 77 -5.97 4.54 8.09
C GLU A 77 -4.93 5.62 7.78
N LEU A 78 -5.22 6.89 8.12
CA LEU A 78 -4.23 7.99 8.03
C LEU A 78 -3.04 7.78 8.99
N TRP A 79 -3.27 7.28 10.20
CA TRP A 79 -2.19 6.95 11.13
C TRP A 79 -1.29 5.82 10.62
N ILE A 80 -1.86 4.81 9.94
CA ILE A 80 -1.11 3.67 9.40
C ILE A 80 -0.35 4.05 8.12
N THR A 81 -0.96 4.87 7.25
CA THR A 81 -0.36 5.28 5.96
C THR A 81 0.71 6.37 6.14
N GLY A 82 0.75 7.02 7.31
CA GLY A 82 1.61 8.17 7.56
C GLY A 82 1.05 9.46 6.95
N PRO A 83 1.68 10.63 7.20
CA PRO A 83 1.18 11.93 6.74
C PRO A 83 0.90 11.89 5.24
N LEU A 84 -0.20 12.50 4.80
CA LEU A 84 -0.59 12.64 3.38
C LEU A 84 0.57 13.30 2.61
N ARG A 85 1.50 12.49 2.11
CA ARG A 85 2.50 12.91 1.11
C ARG A 85 1.72 13.07 -0.18
N LYS A 86 1.86 14.22 -0.84
CA LYS A 86 1.19 14.43 -2.13
C LYS A 86 1.64 13.33 -3.11
N PRO A 87 0.81 12.98 -4.10
CA PRO A 87 1.28 12.21 -5.25
C PRO A 87 2.52 12.93 -5.83
N GLY A 88 3.70 12.29 -5.77
CA GLY A 88 4.98 12.86 -6.21
C GLY A 88 5.88 13.48 -5.13
N GLU A 89 5.46 13.58 -3.86
CA GLU A 89 6.29 14.12 -2.76
C GLU A 89 7.12 13.02 -2.05
N GLY A 90 6.74 11.76 -2.22
CA GLY A 90 7.57 10.59 -1.90
C GLY A 90 8.58 10.26 -3.00
N ASP A 91 8.16 10.39 -4.27
CA ASP A 91 8.89 9.89 -5.44
C ASP A 91 10.28 10.52 -5.60
N ARG A 92 10.39 11.85 -5.45
CA ARG A 92 11.70 12.53 -5.50
C ARG A 92 12.59 12.20 -4.31
N THR A 93 12.00 11.99 -3.14
CA THR A 93 12.79 11.68 -1.93
C THR A 93 13.26 10.23 -1.98
N GLU A 94 12.42 9.31 -2.45
CA GLU A 94 12.74 7.89 -2.68
C GLU A 94 13.74 7.73 -3.82
N GLU A 95 13.64 8.51 -4.90
CA GLU A 95 14.61 8.53 -5.99
C GLU A 95 15.97 9.10 -5.51
N THR A 96 15.95 10.16 -4.70
CA THR A 96 17.17 10.72 -4.10
C THR A 96 17.81 9.72 -3.13
N ILE A 97 17.02 9.14 -2.21
CA ILE A 97 17.50 8.09 -1.28
C ILE A 97 18.01 6.87 -2.07
N GLY A 98 17.32 6.47 -3.13
CA GLY A 98 17.74 5.38 -4.01
C GLY A 98 19.10 5.66 -4.67
N SER A 99 19.29 6.87 -5.18
CA SER A 99 20.55 7.30 -5.79
C SER A 99 21.70 7.39 -4.79
N GLU A 100 21.44 7.91 -3.58
CA GLU A 100 22.42 7.99 -2.49
C GLU A 100 22.81 6.59 -2.00
N VAL A 101 21.84 5.69 -1.85
CA VAL A 101 22.09 4.29 -1.49
C VAL A 101 22.92 3.59 -2.56
N GLN A 102 22.62 3.79 -3.84
CA GLN A 102 23.43 3.24 -4.94
C GLN A 102 24.88 3.76 -4.90
N GLN A 103 25.07 5.04 -4.60
CA GLN A 103 26.40 5.64 -4.47
C GLN A 103 27.18 5.05 -3.29
N VAL A 104 26.55 4.90 -2.12
CA VAL A 104 27.16 4.27 -0.94
C VAL A 104 27.53 2.81 -1.23
N VAL A 105 26.65 2.06 -1.89
CA VAL A 105 26.92 0.68 -2.30
C VAL A 105 28.09 0.59 -3.27
N ALA A 106 28.21 1.53 -4.22
CA ALA A 106 29.33 1.58 -5.15
C ALA A 106 30.67 1.81 -4.43
N ILE A 107 30.72 2.76 -3.51
CA ILE A 107 31.92 3.05 -2.70
C ILE A 107 32.30 1.83 -1.85
N LEU A 108 31.32 1.17 -1.23
CA LEU A 108 31.56 0.00 -0.39
C LEU A 108 32.06 -1.20 -1.22
N ASN A 109 31.54 -1.39 -2.43
CA ASN A 109 32.05 -2.38 -3.38
C ASN A 109 33.47 -2.09 -3.85
N GLN A 110 33.82 -0.81 -4.06
CA GLN A 110 35.17 -0.39 -4.41
C GLN A 110 36.16 -0.62 -3.25
N LEU A 111 35.75 -0.31 -2.01
CA LEU A 111 36.57 -0.60 -0.84
C LEU A 111 36.78 -2.10 -0.66
N ARG A 112 35.72 -2.90 -0.84
CA ARG A 112 35.78 -4.37 -0.79
C ARG A 112 36.70 -4.93 -1.88
N SER A 113 36.68 -4.38 -3.09
CA SER A 113 37.56 -4.81 -4.18
C SER A 113 39.02 -4.44 -3.94
N ASN A 114 39.29 -3.26 -3.39
CA ASN A 114 40.62 -2.82 -2.99
C ASN A 114 41.21 -3.73 -1.92
N LYS A 115 40.45 -4.02 -0.86
CA LYS A 115 40.92 -4.88 0.22
C LYS A 115 41.16 -6.32 -0.26
N ARG A 116 40.30 -6.84 -1.13
CA ARG A 116 40.50 -8.13 -1.81
C ARG A 116 41.81 -8.16 -2.58
N ARG A 117 42.08 -7.16 -3.44
CA ARG A 117 43.34 -7.07 -4.19
C ARG A 117 44.57 -7.00 -3.29
N GLN A 118 44.49 -6.23 -2.19
CA GLN A 118 45.56 -6.14 -1.20
C GLN A 118 45.87 -7.50 -0.57
N LEU A 119 44.83 -8.26 -0.17
CA LEU A 119 45.01 -9.60 0.40
C LEU A 119 45.63 -10.59 -0.59
N VAL A 120 45.31 -10.46 -1.89
CA VAL A 120 45.95 -11.29 -2.93
C VAL A 120 47.42 -10.92 -3.12
N SER A 121 47.77 -9.63 -3.09
CA SER A 121 49.17 -9.20 -3.18
C SER A 121 49.99 -9.55 -1.93
N GLU A 122 49.40 -9.47 -0.74
CA GLU A 122 50.05 -9.83 0.53
C GLU A 122 50.21 -11.36 0.67
N GLY A 123 49.29 -12.15 0.10
CA GLY A 123 49.37 -13.62 0.06
C GLY A 123 50.29 -14.20 -1.02
N GLY A 124 50.99 -13.37 -1.80
CA GLY A 124 51.95 -13.82 -2.83
C GLY A 124 51.33 -14.50 -4.05
N GLY A 125 50.03 -14.34 -4.30
CA GLY A 125 49.30 -15.07 -5.35
C GLY A 125 48.89 -14.21 -6.56
N TYR A 126 48.89 -14.82 -7.75
CA TYR A 126 48.33 -14.27 -9.00
C TYR A 126 46.86 -14.69 -9.14
N GLY A 127 46.01 -14.35 -8.17
CA GLY A 127 44.60 -14.74 -8.16
C GLY A 127 43.68 -13.59 -8.57
N GLN A 128 42.78 -13.82 -9.53
CA GLN A 128 41.69 -12.89 -9.83
C GLN A 128 40.43 -13.32 -9.05
N PHE A 129 39.79 -12.37 -8.35
CA PHE A 129 38.52 -12.64 -7.67
C PHE A 129 37.38 -12.66 -8.69
N GLU A 130 36.76 -13.82 -8.87
CA GLU A 130 35.49 -13.93 -9.58
C GLU A 130 34.34 -13.76 -8.59
N VAL A 131 33.42 -12.84 -8.91
CA VAL A 131 32.16 -12.69 -8.18
C VAL A 131 31.18 -13.70 -8.78
N GLY A 132 31.08 -14.87 -8.16
CA GLY A 132 30.06 -15.87 -8.49
C GLY A 132 28.92 -15.88 -7.47
N ASP A 133 27.78 -16.47 -7.85
CA ASP A 133 26.71 -16.80 -6.90
C ASP A 133 27.29 -17.67 -5.77
N LEU A 134 26.90 -17.36 -4.53
CA LEU A 134 27.38 -17.99 -3.28
C LEU A 134 27.27 -19.52 -3.21
N ALA A 135 26.71 -20.17 -4.23
CA ALA A 135 26.39 -21.59 -4.26
C ALA A 135 27.44 -22.50 -4.94
N ARG A 136 28.48 -21.98 -5.61
CA ARG A 136 29.43 -22.87 -6.31
C ARG A 136 30.89 -22.59 -5.95
N PRO A 137 31.55 -23.44 -5.14
CA PRO A 137 32.99 -23.37 -4.98
C PRO A 137 33.68 -23.68 -6.31
N PRO A 138 34.81 -23.02 -6.63
CA PRO A 138 35.56 -23.26 -7.85
C PRO A 138 36.15 -24.67 -7.80
N GLN A 139 35.77 -25.52 -8.75
CA GLN A 139 36.38 -26.84 -8.89
C GLN A 139 37.78 -26.67 -9.51
N PRO A 140 38.83 -27.24 -8.90
CA PRO A 140 40.16 -27.24 -9.49
C PRO A 140 40.10 -28.04 -10.79
N ASN A 141 40.40 -27.35 -11.90
CA ASN A 141 40.47 -27.94 -13.23
C ASN A 141 41.65 -28.91 -13.27
N MET A 142 41.39 -30.18 -12.95
CA MET A 142 42.33 -31.27 -13.17
C MET A 142 42.44 -31.48 -14.68
N ALA A 143 43.51 -30.95 -15.26
CA ALA A 143 43.89 -31.25 -16.63
C ALA A 143 44.07 -32.77 -16.79
N GLY A 144 43.22 -33.39 -17.59
CA GLY A 144 43.43 -34.75 -18.11
C GLY A 144 42.22 -35.67 -18.05
N ALA A 145 41.22 -35.45 -18.90
CA ALA A 145 40.44 -36.53 -19.53
C ALA A 145 39.60 -35.97 -20.69
N PRO A 146 39.49 -36.68 -21.83
CA PRO A 146 38.99 -36.13 -23.09
C PRO A 146 37.48 -35.94 -23.05
N GLY A 147 37.01 -34.79 -23.54
CA GLY A 147 35.58 -34.49 -23.61
C GLY A 147 34.85 -35.30 -24.68
N PRO A 148 33.52 -35.15 -24.79
CA PRO A 148 32.85 -35.22 -26.06
C PRO A 148 32.70 -33.82 -26.66
N ALA A 149 32.94 -33.80 -27.97
CA ALA A 149 33.03 -32.64 -28.83
C ALA A 149 31.84 -31.67 -28.74
N SER A 150 32.19 -30.40 -28.93
CA SER A 150 31.34 -29.30 -29.33
C SER A 150 30.53 -29.65 -30.59
N THR A 151 29.25 -29.24 -30.63
CA THR A 151 28.64 -28.78 -31.88
C THR A 151 27.69 -27.59 -31.58
N PRO A 152 27.68 -26.52 -32.40
CA PRO A 152 27.14 -25.20 -32.05
C PRO A 152 25.70 -24.97 -32.55
N ALA A 153 25.08 -23.89 -32.06
CA ALA A 153 23.82 -23.27 -32.50
C ALA A 153 23.89 -22.69 -33.95
N PRO A 154 22.91 -21.92 -34.51
CA PRO A 154 21.44 -21.92 -34.48
C PRO A 154 20.78 -21.81 -35.91
N MET A 155 19.44 -21.71 -35.97
CA MET A 155 18.56 -21.07 -37.00
C MET A 155 18.02 -21.84 -38.23
N SER A 156 16.72 -21.55 -38.50
CA SER A 156 16.04 -21.38 -39.80
C SER A 156 15.00 -22.43 -40.26
N GLY A 157 13.72 -22.10 -40.07
CA GLY A 157 12.73 -21.87 -41.15
C GLY A 157 12.05 -23.05 -41.86
N GLY A 158 10.69 -23.08 -41.77
CA GLY A 158 9.73 -23.76 -42.68
C GLY A 158 9.73 -25.30 -42.60
N THR A 159 8.63 -26.05 -42.54
CA THR A 159 7.29 -25.95 -43.16
C THR A 159 6.40 -27.00 -42.47
N ALA A 160 5.10 -26.72 -42.31
CA ALA A 160 4.06 -27.67 -41.83
C ALA A 160 3.72 -28.74 -42.92
N PRO A 161 2.67 -29.60 -42.82
CA PRO A 161 1.87 -30.14 -41.68
C PRO A 161 1.65 -31.69 -41.73
N GLN A 162 1.19 -32.33 -40.64
CA GLN A 162 0.31 -33.55 -40.61
C GLN A 162 0.07 -33.94 -39.14
N ALA A 163 -1.15 -33.89 -38.58
CA ALA A 163 -2.34 -34.75 -38.76
C ALA A 163 -2.41 -35.91 -37.73
N GLY A 164 -3.50 -35.96 -36.95
CA GLY A 164 -3.86 -37.02 -35.99
C GLY A 164 -3.11 -36.91 -34.65
N GLU A 165 -3.69 -37.06 -33.46
CA GLU A 165 -4.74 -38.02 -33.08
C GLU A 165 -5.29 -37.66 -31.67
N MET A 166 -6.62 -37.70 -31.52
CA MET A 166 -7.39 -37.99 -30.29
C MET A 166 -7.17 -37.19 -28.99
N ALA A 167 -8.03 -36.20 -28.74
CA ALA A 167 -9.06 -36.20 -27.68
C ALA A 167 -9.93 -34.94 -27.77
#